data_AF-A0A7W7N6W7-F1
#
_entry.id   AF-A0A7W7N6W7-F1
#
_cell.length_a   1.000
_cell.length_b   1.000
_cell.length_c   1.000
_cell.angle_alpha   90.00
_cell.angle_beta   90.00
_cell.angle_gamma   90.00
#
_symmetry.space_group_name_H-M   'P 1'
#
loop_
_entity.id
_entity.type
_entity.pdbx_description
1 polymer ?
#
loop_
_entity_poly.entity_id
_entity_poly.type
_entity_poly.pdbx_seq_one_letter_code
_entity_poly.pdbx_strand_id
1 'polypeptide(L)'
;MEFNTITDKNFSQAKEIYSQGLATNSATFQNDSPQWEEWDSSHLPFCRISIFQDGIMKGWTALTPVSGRCAYAGVAEVSIYIAEDQRGKGIGSILLKELISQSEKHGIWTLQSSIFSENLGSIKLHEMRIQACGIS
;
A
#
# COMPACT_ATOMS: atom_id res chain seq x y z
N MET A 1 -11.61 9.29 -11.56
CA MET A 1 -10.70 8.75 -10.52
C MET A 1 -9.45 9.58 -10.56
N GLU A 2 -9.07 10.17 -9.43
CA GLU A 2 -7.96 11.12 -9.32
C GLU A 2 -6.93 10.59 -8.34
N PHE A 3 -5.65 10.71 -8.69
CA PHE A 3 -4.57 10.35 -7.77
C PHE A 3 -4.22 11.52 -6.87
N ASN A 4 -4.07 11.25 -5.58
CA ASN A 4 -3.62 12.23 -4.60
C ASN A 4 -2.55 11.63 -3.68
N THR A 5 -1.67 12.47 -3.16
CA THR A 5 -0.72 12.06 -2.12
C THR A 5 -1.42 11.94 -0.77
N ILE A 6 -1.05 10.94 0.02
CA ILE A 6 -1.54 10.81 1.40
C ILE A 6 -0.85 11.84 2.29
N THR A 7 -1.63 12.65 2.98
CA THR A 7 -1.20 13.69 3.92
C THR A 7 -2.04 13.60 5.19
N ASP A 8 -1.63 14.28 6.25
CA ASP A 8 -2.39 14.49 7.48
C ASP A 8 -3.89 14.79 7.22
N LYS A 9 -4.17 15.66 6.24
CA LYS A 9 -5.54 16.08 5.86
C LYS A 9 -6.45 14.96 5.36
N ASN A 10 -5.90 13.94 4.69
CA ASN A 10 -6.69 12.85 4.09
C ASN A 10 -6.39 11.47 4.73
N PHE A 11 -5.49 11.43 5.71
CA PHE A 11 -5.09 10.22 6.41
C PHE A 11 -6.24 9.53 7.13
N SER A 12 -7.24 10.27 7.61
CA SER A 12 -8.44 9.69 8.23
C SER A 12 -9.15 8.68 7.33
N GLN A 13 -9.26 8.97 6.03
CA GLN A 13 -9.85 8.05 5.04
C GLN A 13 -8.94 6.86 4.75
N ALA A 14 -7.61 7.07 4.71
CA ALA A 14 -6.66 5.98 4.55
C ALA A 14 -6.72 4.98 5.73
N LYS A 15 -6.82 5.51 6.95
CA LYS A 15 -6.99 4.76 8.21
C LYS A 15 -8.29 3.97 8.26
N GLU A 16 -9.39 4.53 7.74
CA GLU A 16 -10.66 3.82 7.61
C GLU A 16 -10.53 2.61 6.67
N ILE A 17 -9.96 2.80 5.49
CA ILE A 17 -9.71 1.71 4.52
C ILE A 17 -8.75 0.66 5.07
N TYR A 18 -7.73 1.08 5.83
CA TYR A 18 -6.81 0.17 6.53
C TYR A 18 -7.56 -0.72 7.52
N SER A 19 -8.46 -0.13 8.32
CA SER A 19 -9.29 -0.84 9.29
C SER A 19 -10.21 -1.87 8.62
N GLN A 20 -10.77 -1.54 7.45
CA GLN A 20 -11.56 -2.47 6.63
C GLN A 20 -10.72 -3.65 6.11
N GLY A 21 -9.44 -3.46 5.83
CA GLY A 21 -8.51 -4.53 5.44
C GLY A 21 -8.16 -5.48 6.60
N LEU A 22 -7.99 -4.93 7.81
CA LEU A 22 -7.69 -5.71 9.01
C LEU A 22 -8.88 -6.54 9.49
N ALA A 23 -10.10 -6.01 9.41
CA ALA A 23 -11.32 -6.70 9.84
C ALA A 23 -11.53 -8.05 9.12
N THR A 24 -10.95 -8.22 7.92
CA THR A 24 -11.06 -9.46 7.14
C THR A 24 -10.04 -10.55 7.49
N ASN A 25 -9.02 -10.30 8.33
CA ASN A 25 -7.85 -11.18 8.45
C ASN A 25 -7.65 -11.84 9.85
N SER A 26 -8.75 -12.30 10.48
CA SER A 26 -8.78 -12.94 11.81
C SER A 26 -8.66 -12.01 13.03
N ALA A 27 -9.50 -12.28 14.02
CA ALA A 27 -9.84 -11.50 15.20
C ALA A 27 -8.73 -11.36 16.27
N THR A 28 -7.49 -11.09 15.87
CA THR A 28 -6.38 -10.93 16.81
C THR A 28 -5.43 -9.85 16.33
N PHE A 29 -5.81 -8.58 16.44
CA PHE A 29 -4.91 -7.50 16.86
C PHE A 29 -5.78 -6.36 17.37
N GLN A 30 -5.83 -6.24 18.70
CA GLN A 30 -6.45 -5.12 19.40
C GLN A 30 -5.95 -3.79 18.84
N ASN A 31 -6.86 -3.08 18.18
CA ASN A 31 -7.29 -1.74 18.54
C ASN A 31 -6.26 -0.59 18.59
N ASP A 32 -5.28 -0.50 17.70
CA ASP A 32 -4.57 0.76 17.45
C ASP A 32 -4.26 0.92 15.96
N SER A 33 -5.23 1.43 15.21
CA SER A 33 -4.89 2.03 13.91
C SER A 33 -3.92 3.18 14.14
N PRO A 34 -2.77 3.23 13.43
CA PRO A 34 -1.69 4.15 13.75
C PRO A 34 -2.16 5.62 13.72
N GLN A 35 -1.53 6.45 14.54
CA GLN A 35 -1.65 7.90 14.41
C GLN A 35 -0.90 8.39 13.17
N TRP A 36 -1.20 9.61 12.71
CA TRP A 36 -0.56 10.15 11.51
C TRP A 36 0.97 10.17 11.65
N GLU A 37 1.49 10.56 12.80
CA GLU A 37 2.93 10.69 13.06
C GLU A 37 3.65 9.34 13.01
N GLU A 38 3.02 8.29 13.52
CA GLU A 38 3.55 6.92 13.47
C GLU A 38 3.51 6.36 12.05
N TRP A 39 2.43 6.62 11.32
CA TRP A 39 2.29 6.21 9.93
C TRP A 39 3.28 6.97 9.04
N ASP A 40 3.41 8.29 9.22
CA ASP A 40 4.32 9.16 8.47
C ASP A 40 5.78 8.77 8.70
N SER A 41 6.17 8.51 9.95
CA SER A 41 7.55 8.11 10.28
C SER A 41 7.92 6.70 9.82
N SER A 42 6.94 5.81 9.69
CA SER A 42 7.17 4.43 9.22
C SER A 42 7.19 4.30 7.69
N HIS A 43 6.60 5.24 6.95
CA HIS A 43 6.52 5.18 5.49
C HIS A 43 7.46 6.18 4.80
N LEU A 44 7.96 5.83 3.62
CA LEU A 44 8.74 6.75 2.79
C LEU A 44 7.90 8.01 2.46
N PRO A 45 8.48 9.21 2.47
CA PRO A 45 7.75 10.46 2.22
C PRO A 45 7.26 10.60 0.77
N PHE A 46 7.71 9.71 -0.12
CA PHE A 46 7.30 9.59 -1.51
C PHE A 46 6.55 8.27 -1.75
N CYS A 47 5.90 8.12 -2.91
CA CYS A 47 5.13 6.92 -3.26
C CYS A 47 3.95 6.63 -2.32
N ARG A 48 3.38 7.65 -1.66
CA ARG A 48 2.17 7.57 -0.85
C ARG A 48 0.96 7.96 -1.70
N ILE A 49 0.39 7.02 -2.40
CA ILE A 49 -0.58 7.26 -3.47
C ILE A 49 -1.97 6.84 -3.01
N SER A 50 -2.96 7.66 -3.27
CA SER A 50 -4.37 7.37 -3.04
C SER A 50 -5.19 7.66 -4.28
N ILE A 51 -6.30 6.94 -4.49
CA ILE A 51 -7.26 7.22 -5.56
C ILE A 51 -8.55 7.73 -4.93
N PHE A 52 -9.03 8.85 -5.46
CA PHE A 52 -10.30 9.46 -5.12
C PHE A 52 -11.33 9.33 -6.24
N GLN A 53 -12.59 9.22 -5.84
CA GLN A 53 -13.74 9.39 -6.70
C GLN A 53 -14.84 10.10 -5.89
N ASP A 54 -15.37 11.20 -6.43
CA ASP A 54 -16.41 12.01 -5.80
C ASP A 54 -16.04 12.48 -4.37
N GLY A 55 -14.76 12.84 -4.17
CA GLY A 55 -14.23 13.27 -2.88
C GLY A 55 -13.97 12.15 -1.86
N ILE A 56 -14.25 10.89 -2.22
CA ILE A 56 -14.09 9.72 -1.35
C ILE A 56 -12.89 8.89 -1.82
N MET A 57 -12.00 8.56 -0.88
CA MET A 57 -10.88 7.66 -1.14
C MET A 57 -11.40 6.24 -1.42
N LYS A 58 -10.95 5.63 -2.51
CA LYS A 58 -11.35 4.29 -2.94
C LYS A 58 -10.27 3.23 -2.67
N GLY A 59 -9.04 3.67 -2.46
CA GLY A 59 -7.92 2.83 -2.11
C GLY A 59 -6.63 3.63 -2.09
N TRP A 60 -5.60 3.05 -1.49
CA TRP A 60 -4.30 3.68 -1.37
C TRP A 60 -3.17 2.65 -1.35
N THR A 61 -1.97 3.13 -1.63
CA THR A 61 -0.72 2.37 -1.52
C THR A 61 0.40 3.25 -1.00
N ALA A 62 1.33 2.65 -0.25
CA ALA A 62 2.50 3.34 0.30
C ALA A 62 3.68 2.38 0.40
N LEU A 63 4.89 2.94 0.49
CA LEU A 63 6.13 2.21 0.65
C LEU A 63 6.69 2.35 2.06
N THR A 64 7.13 1.24 2.61
CA THR A 64 7.86 1.15 3.89
C THR A 64 9.28 0.67 3.60
N PRO A 65 10.33 1.31 4.11
CA PRO A 65 11.69 0.82 3.90
C PRO A 65 11.89 -0.53 4.61
N VAL A 66 12.45 -1.53 3.92
CA VAL A 66 12.70 -2.85 4.53
C VAL A 66 13.83 -2.80 5.56
N SER A 67 14.77 -1.87 5.41
CA SER A 67 15.83 -1.63 6.41
C SER A 67 16.40 -0.23 6.30
N GLY A 68 16.80 0.36 7.43
CA GLY A 68 17.54 1.63 7.47
C GLY A 68 19.02 1.50 7.06
N ARG A 69 19.52 0.30 6.73
CA ARG A 69 20.91 0.11 6.27
C ARG A 69 21.03 0.51 4.80
N CYS A 70 22.11 1.22 4.44
CA CYS A 70 22.37 1.69 3.07
C CYS A 70 22.31 0.58 2.01
N ALA A 71 22.68 -0.65 2.36
CA ALA A 71 22.63 -1.80 1.45
C ALA A 71 21.21 -2.16 0.98
N TYR A 72 20.17 -1.73 1.70
CA TYR A 72 18.76 -2.00 1.39
C TYR A 72 17.99 -0.74 0.97
N ALA A 73 18.68 0.37 0.69
CA ALA A 73 18.04 1.65 0.41
C ALA A 73 17.07 1.62 -0.80
N GLY A 74 17.24 0.67 -1.72
CA GLY A 74 16.32 0.47 -2.86
C GLY A 74 15.36 -0.70 -2.73
N VAL A 75 15.18 -1.23 -1.51
CA VAL A 75 14.20 -2.28 -1.22
C VAL A 75 13.11 -1.72 -0.31
N ALA A 76 11.87 -1.75 -0.78
CA ALA A 76 10.71 -1.28 -0.02
C ALA A 76 9.59 -2.32 0.00
N GLU A 77 8.88 -2.38 1.11
CA GLU A 77 7.65 -3.13 1.26
C GLU A 77 6.45 -2.28 0.82
N VAL A 78 5.56 -2.91 0.06
CA VAL A 78 4.35 -2.34 -0.52
C VAL A 78 3.18 -2.65 0.39
N SER A 79 2.57 -1.60 0.92
CA SER A 79 1.25 -1.63 1.52
C SER A 79 0.23 -1.19 0.49
N ILE A 80 -0.85 -1.96 0.31
CA ILE A 80 -1.95 -1.63 -0.59
C ILE A 80 -3.29 -2.03 0.03
N TYR A 81 -4.20 -1.07 0.13
CA TYR A 81 -5.53 -1.29 0.72
C TYR A 81 -6.60 -0.67 -0.16
N ILE A 82 -7.67 -1.44 -0.39
CA ILE A 82 -8.80 -1.06 -1.23
C ILE A 82 -10.05 -1.06 -0.36
N ALA A 83 -10.85 -0.01 -0.49
CA ALA A 83 -12.14 0.07 0.18
C ALA A 83 -12.98 -1.18 -0.15
N GLU A 84 -13.67 -1.73 0.85
CA GLU A 84 -14.36 -3.02 0.74
C GLU A 84 -15.35 -3.06 -0.45
N ASP A 85 -16.09 -1.97 -0.65
CA ASP A 85 -17.06 -1.77 -1.74
C ASP A 85 -16.40 -1.59 -3.13
N GLN A 86 -15.07 -1.50 -3.20
CA GLN A 86 -14.30 -1.31 -4.42
C GLN A 86 -13.38 -2.48 -4.78
N ARG A 87 -13.36 -3.54 -3.97
CA ARG A 87 -12.59 -4.75 -4.26
C ARG A 87 -13.08 -5.42 -5.55
N GLY A 88 -12.17 -6.06 -6.28
CA GLY A 88 -12.48 -6.71 -7.56
C GLY A 88 -12.71 -5.78 -8.76
N LYS A 89 -12.64 -4.44 -8.59
CA LYS A 89 -12.85 -3.44 -9.67
C LYS A 89 -11.56 -2.96 -10.33
N GLY A 90 -10.43 -3.62 -10.08
CA GLY A 90 -9.13 -3.28 -10.70
C GLY A 90 -8.39 -2.09 -10.08
N ILE A 91 -8.90 -1.45 -9.03
CA ILE A 91 -8.25 -0.31 -8.34
C ILE A 91 -6.85 -0.69 -7.84
N GLY A 92 -6.68 -1.89 -7.30
CA GLY A 92 -5.38 -2.37 -6.83
C GLY A 92 -4.32 -2.40 -7.92
N SER A 93 -4.67 -2.87 -9.13
CA SER A 93 -3.76 -2.88 -10.26
C SER A 93 -3.41 -1.47 -10.76
N ILE A 94 -4.35 -0.52 -10.67
CA ILE A 94 -4.11 0.88 -11.04
C ILE A 94 -3.13 1.53 -10.06
N LEU A 95 -3.35 1.37 -8.75
CA LEU A 95 -2.45 1.86 -7.70
C LEU A 95 -1.05 1.26 -7.83
N LEU A 96 -0.96 -0.05 -8.06
CA LEU A 96 0.34 -0.73 -8.17
C LEU A 96 1.15 -0.23 -9.38
N LYS A 97 0.50 0.01 -10.53
CA LYS A 97 1.18 0.57 -11.70
C LYS A 97 1.75 1.97 -11.43
N GLU A 98 0.97 2.82 -10.77
CA GLU A 98 1.43 4.16 -10.39
C GLU A 98 2.57 4.09 -9.37
N LEU A 99 2.47 3.17 -8.40
CA LEU A 99 3.50 2.93 -7.41
C LEU A 99 4.83 2.54 -8.05
N ILE A 100 4.81 1.58 -8.98
CA ILE A 100 6.01 1.13 -9.70
C ILE A 100 6.66 2.33 -10.42
N SER A 101 5.87 3.07 -11.21
CA SER A 101 6.32 4.27 -11.94
C SER A 101 6.96 5.32 -11.03
N GLN A 102 6.39 5.58 -9.85
CA GLN A 102 6.98 6.53 -8.90
C GLN A 102 8.21 5.96 -8.19
N SER A 103 8.21 4.67 -7.84
CA SER A 103 9.29 4.01 -7.11
C SER A 103 10.59 3.99 -7.91
N GLU A 104 10.51 3.72 -9.22
CA GLU A 104 11.66 3.71 -10.12
C GLU A 104 12.32 5.09 -10.22
N LYS A 105 11.51 6.17 -10.24
CA LYS A 105 12.01 7.56 -10.25
C LYS A 105 12.73 7.94 -8.96
N HIS A 106 12.43 7.26 -7.86
CA HIS A 106 13.04 7.49 -6.55
C HIS A 106 14.15 6.46 -6.21
N GLY A 107 14.59 5.67 -7.19
CA GLY A 107 15.70 4.73 -7.00
C GLY A 107 15.34 3.46 -6.21
N ILE A 108 14.06 3.14 -6.07
CA ILE A 108 13.61 1.86 -5.52
C ILE A 108 13.64 0.83 -6.66
N TRP A 109 14.46 -0.21 -6.54
CA TRP A 109 14.62 -1.25 -7.57
C TRP A 109 13.94 -2.57 -7.20
N THR A 110 13.59 -2.76 -5.92
CA THR A 110 12.84 -3.93 -5.44
C THR A 110 11.65 -3.50 -4.61
N LEU A 111 10.47 -3.91 -5.05
CA LEU A 111 9.24 -3.84 -4.28
C LEU A 111 8.91 -5.24 -3.76
N GLN A 112 8.65 -5.35 -2.46
CA GLN A 112 8.19 -6.58 -1.83
C GLN A 112 6.77 -6.34 -1.33
N SER A 113 5.94 -7.36 -1.28
CA SER A 113 4.62 -7.23 -0.66
C SER A 113 4.34 -8.51 0.10
N SER A 114 4.00 -8.35 1.38
CA SER A 114 3.45 -9.43 2.19
C SER A 114 2.01 -9.66 1.74
N ILE A 115 1.84 -10.32 0.59
CA ILE A 115 0.54 -10.69 0.06
C ILE A 115 0.01 -11.84 0.90
N PHE A 116 -0.90 -11.57 1.84
CA PHE A 116 -1.82 -12.60 2.29
C PHE A 116 -2.73 -12.95 1.10
N SER A 117 -2.57 -14.17 0.62
CA SER A 117 -2.99 -14.73 -0.67
C SER A 117 -4.49 -14.70 -1.01
N GLU A 118 -5.34 -14.08 -0.20
CA GLU A 118 -6.80 -14.25 -0.29
C GLU A 118 -7.56 -13.12 -1.02
N ASN A 119 -6.91 -12.05 -1.50
CA ASN A 119 -7.63 -10.95 -2.17
C ASN A 119 -7.01 -10.40 -3.46
N LEU A 120 -6.13 -11.16 -4.13
CA LEU A 120 -5.63 -10.80 -5.45
C LEU A 120 -6.18 -11.75 -6.52
N GLY A 121 -7.46 -11.57 -6.86
CA GLY A 121 -7.89 -11.90 -8.22
C GLY A 121 -6.94 -11.19 -9.21
N SER A 122 -6.09 -11.98 -9.86
CA SER A 122 -4.98 -11.58 -10.75
C SER A 122 -3.61 -11.33 -10.08
N ILE A 123 -3.05 -12.37 -9.45
CA ILE A 123 -1.63 -12.74 -9.65
C ILE A 123 -1.42 -13.13 -11.13
N LYS A 124 -1.56 -12.16 -12.03
CA LYS A 124 -1.15 -12.25 -13.44
C LYS A 124 -0.48 -10.95 -13.89
N LEU A 125 0.22 -10.33 -12.93
CA LEU A 125 1.17 -9.23 -13.09
C LEU A 125 2.53 -9.61 -12.46
N HIS A 126 2.80 -10.92 -12.33
CA HIS A 126 3.83 -11.47 -11.45
C HIS A 126 5.19 -11.72 -12.13
N GLU A 127 5.49 -11.03 -13.24
CA GLU A 127 6.81 -11.08 -13.90
C GLU A 127 7.52 -9.72 -13.96
N MET A 128 6.95 -8.65 -13.40
CA MET A 128 7.66 -7.37 -13.28
C MET A 128 8.05 -7.14 -11.81
N ARG A 129 9.16 -7.78 -11.40
CA ARG A 129 10.02 -7.40 -10.25
C ARG A 129 9.37 -7.19 -8.87
N ILE A 130 8.40 -8.03 -8.48
CA ILE A 130 8.00 -8.17 -7.07
C ILE A 130 8.43 -9.55 -6.58
N GLN A 131 9.46 -9.61 -5.74
CA GLN A 131 9.85 -10.86 -5.09
C GLN A 131 8.94 -11.07 -3.88
N ALA A 132 7.89 -11.87 -4.04
CA ALA A 132 7.05 -12.31 -2.92
C ALA A 132 7.89 -13.20 -2.00
N CYS A 133 8.15 -12.74 -0.78
CA CYS A 133 8.79 -13.56 0.25
C CYS A 133 7.68 -14.33 0.98
N GLY A 134 7.41 -15.55 0.52
CA GLY A 134 6.49 -16.46 1.22
C GLY A 134 7.11 -16.91 2.53
N ILE A 135 6.40 -16.69 3.64
CA ILE A 135 6.70 -17.31 4.93
C ILE A 135 6.42 -18.81 4.77
N SER A 136 7.47 -19.63 4.85
CA SER A 136 7.42 -21.10 4.81
C SER A 136 6.80 -21.68 6.06
#